data_AF-A0A3R0XKK2-F1
#
_entry.id   AF-A0A3R0XKK2-F1
#
_cell.length_a   1.000
_cell.length_b   1.000
_cell.length_c   1.000
_cell.angle_alpha   90.00
_cell.angle_beta   90.00
_cell.angle_gamma   90.00
#
_symmetry.space_group_name_H-M   'P 1'
#
loop_
_entity.id
_entity.type
_entity.pdbx_description
1 polymer ?
#
loop_
_entity_poly.entity_id
_entity_poly.type
_entity_poly.pdbx_seq_one_letter_code
_entity_poly.pdbx_strand_id
1 'polypeptide(L)'
;MNTDDKNRKPRTEKTIKQKIASAQMRLNRLKTKEQSLSKSAETRLKIILGAEVVKAVGCKVEDVDKEFVLGILLQNSDINTEAKARVKLRGKRFLEDMVGRQE
;
A
#
# COMPACT_ATOMS: atom_id res chain seq x y z
N MET A 1 30.97 20.36 44.41
CA MET A 1 29.66 21.00 44.19
C MET A 1 29.88 22.11 43.16
N ASN A 2 29.67 21.84 41.87
CA ASN A 2 29.85 22.86 40.82
C ASN A 2 28.52 23.54 40.53
N THR A 3 28.45 24.83 40.81
CA THR A 3 27.27 25.69 40.65
C THR A 3 27.35 26.49 39.35
N ASP A 4 27.38 25.80 38.21
CA ASP A 4 27.49 26.43 36.89
C ASP A 4 26.18 26.39 36.08
N ASP A 5 25.03 26.23 36.74
CA ASP A 5 23.69 26.24 36.10
C ASP A 5 23.04 27.64 36.02
N LYS A 6 23.80 28.72 36.24
CA LYS A 6 23.23 30.09 36.30
C LYS A 6 23.21 30.86 34.97
N ASN A 7 23.71 30.28 33.86
CA ASN A 7 23.86 31.02 32.60
C ASN A 7 23.05 30.49 31.41
N ARG A 8 21.99 29.70 31.67
CA ARG A 8 21.06 29.29 30.61
C ARG A 8 20.03 30.41 30.42
N LYS A 9 20.15 31.18 29.32
CA LYS A 9 19.14 32.18 28.93
C LYS A 9 17.73 31.55 29.05
N PRO A 10 16.77 32.21 29.71
CA PRO A 10 15.41 31.68 29.81
C PRO A 10 14.88 31.45 28.40
N ARG A 11 14.41 30.23 28.12
CA ARG A 11 13.81 29.88 26.84
C ARG A 11 12.65 30.85 26.59
N THR A 12 12.82 31.79 25.68
CA THR A 12 11.76 32.70 25.28
C THR A 12 10.60 31.86 24.75
N GLU A 13 9.41 31.98 25.35
CA GLU A 13 8.26 31.24 24.87
C GLU A 13 7.97 31.62 23.43
N LYS A 14 7.70 30.61 22.59
CA LYS A 14 7.32 30.85 21.20
C LYS A 14 6.05 31.69 21.18
N THR A 15 6.06 32.74 20.36
CA THR A 15 4.84 33.52 20.09
C THR A 15 3.77 32.63 19.46
N ILE A 16 2.50 33.04 19.59
CA ILE A 16 1.37 32.30 19.00
C ILE A 16 1.59 32.06 17.49
N LYS A 17 2.09 33.07 16.76
CA LYS A 17 2.43 32.95 15.33
C LYS A 17 3.47 31.87 15.06
N GLN A 18 4.53 31.80 15.88
CA GLN A 18 5.57 30.76 15.77
C GLN A 18 5.03 29.36 16.12
N LYS A 19 4.12 29.26 17.09
CA LYS A 19 3.43 27.99 17.43
C LYS A 19 2.57 27.51 16.25
N ILE A 20 1.79 28.41 15.63
CA ILE A 20 0.97 28.13 14.44
C ILE A 20 1.87 27.67 13.28
N ALA A 21 2.93 28.41 12.96
CA ALA A 21 3.87 28.04 11.90
C ALA A 21 4.52 26.66 12.14
N SER A 22 4.90 26.37 13.39
CA SER A 22 5.46 25.07 13.78
C SER A 22 4.45 23.94 13.64
N ALA A 23 3.17 24.17 13.98
CA ALA A 23 2.10 23.20 13.81
C ALA A 23 1.81 22.94 12.32
N GLN A 24 1.74 24.00 11.50
CA GLN A 24 1.54 23.90 10.05
C GLN A 24 2.66 23.10 9.38
N MET A 25 3.91 23.35 9.77
CA MET A 25 5.08 22.61 9.24
C MET A 25 5.01 21.12 9.60
N ARG A 26 4.64 20.81 10.85
CA ARG A 26 4.44 19.41 11.28
C ARG A 26 3.30 18.74 10.52
N LEU A 27 2.19 19.44 10.32
CA LEU A 27 1.04 18.95 9.56
C LEU A 27 1.44 18.63 8.12
N ASN A 28 2.15 19.53 7.45
CA ASN A 28 2.62 19.31 6.08
C ASN A 28 3.54 18.09 5.99
N ARG A 29 4.48 17.93 6.94
CA ARG A 29 5.35 16.75 6.99
C ARG A 29 4.56 15.45 7.17
N LEU A 30 3.53 15.46 8.02
CA LEU A 30 2.67 14.30 8.23
C LEU A 30 1.87 13.96 6.96
N LYS A 31 1.30 14.94 6.28
CA LYS A 31 0.58 14.74 5.01
C LYS A 31 1.49 14.15 3.92
N THR A 32 2.71 14.67 3.78
CA THR A 32 3.68 14.11 2.82
C THR A 32 4.05 12.67 3.18
N LYS A 33 4.25 12.39 4.47
CA LYS A 33 4.55 11.02 4.94
C LYS A 33 3.38 10.07 4.66
N GLU A 34 2.16 10.48 4.94
CA GLU A 34 0.95 9.72 4.63
C GLU A 34 0.86 9.39 3.14
N GLN A 35 1.06 10.38 2.25
CA GLN A 35 1.09 10.16 0.81
C GLN A 35 2.16 9.14 0.39
N SER A 36 3.37 9.23 0.96
CA SER A 36 4.43 8.26 0.66
C SER A 36 4.09 6.85 1.12
N LEU A 37 3.47 6.70 2.30
CA LEU A 37 3.06 5.39 2.82
C LEU A 37 1.93 4.80 1.99
N SER A 38 0.97 5.62 1.56
CA SER A 38 -0.12 5.21 0.68
C SER A 38 0.41 4.69 -0.66
N LYS A 39 1.32 5.42 -1.33
CA LYS A 39 1.98 4.96 -2.57
C LYS A 39 2.76 3.67 -2.38
N SER A 40 3.45 3.52 -1.25
CA SER A 40 4.20 2.30 -0.92
C SER A 40 3.27 1.11 -0.72
N ALA A 41 2.14 1.30 -0.04
CA ALA A 41 1.14 0.26 0.17
C ALA A 41 0.50 -0.16 -1.16
N GLU A 42 0.13 0.80 -2.01
CA GLU A 42 -0.39 0.54 -3.36
C GLU A 42 0.60 -0.24 -4.21
N THR A 43 1.88 0.14 -4.18
CA THR A 43 2.95 -0.57 -4.90
C THR A 43 3.09 -2.01 -4.41
N ARG A 44 3.05 -2.23 -3.09
CA ARG A 44 3.09 -3.58 -2.51
C ARG A 44 1.90 -4.43 -2.96
N LEU A 45 0.69 -3.86 -3.00
CA LEU A 45 -0.50 -4.57 -3.46
C LEU A 45 -0.41 -4.95 -4.94
N LYS A 46 0.13 -4.07 -5.80
CA LYS A 46 0.38 -4.38 -7.22
C LYS A 46 1.37 -5.55 -7.39
N ILE A 47 2.41 -5.59 -6.57
CA ILE A 47 3.41 -6.67 -6.58
C ILE A 47 2.79 -8.00 -6.15
N ILE A 48 2.01 -8.00 -5.06
CA ILE A 48 1.32 -9.20 -4.57
C ILE A 48 0.37 -9.74 -5.64
N LEU A 49 -0.47 -8.87 -6.22
CA LEU A 49 -1.39 -9.25 -7.28
C LEU A 49 -0.65 -9.82 -8.50
N GLY A 50 0.47 -9.21 -8.90
CA GLY A 50 1.31 -9.73 -9.98
C GLY A 50 1.82 -11.14 -9.67
N ALA A 51 2.27 -11.39 -8.44
CA ALA A 51 2.72 -12.72 -8.01
C ALA A 51 1.57 -13.75 -7.98
N GLU A 52 0.36 -13.34 -7.58
CA GLU A 52 -0.83 -14.20 -7.62
C GLU A 52 -1.18 -14.61 -9.05
N VAL A 53 -1.14 -13.67 -10.01
CA VAL A 53 -1.38 -13.95 -11.42
C VAL A 53 -0.36 -14.95 -11.97
N VAL A 54 0.93 -14.73 -11.72
CA VAL A 54 2.01 -15.65 -12.15
C VAL A 54 1.76 -17.08 -11.64
N LYS A 55 1.41 -17.20 -10.37
CA LYS A 55 1.10 -18.50 -9.75
C LYS A 55 -0.16 -19.14 -10.32
N ALA A 56 -1.19 -18.35 -10.63
CA ALA A 56 -2.43 -18.85 -11.22
C ALA A 56 -2.23 -19.38 -12.65
N VAL A 57 -1.37 -18.73 -13.43
CA VAL A 57 -1.00 -19.18 -14.79
C VAL A 57 -0.04 -20.38 -14.73
N GLY A 58 0.73 -20.53 -13.65
CA GLY A 58 1.64 -21.66 -13.45
C GLY A 58 2.93 -21.56 -14.26
N CYS A 59 3.35 -20.35 -14.63
CA CYS A 59 4.58 -20.08 -15.38
C CYS A 59 5.52 -19.16 -14.58
N LYS A 60 6.71 -18.86 -15.13
CA LYS A 60 7.58 -17.82 -14.58
C LYS A 60 7.06 -16.44 -14.97
N VAL A 61 7.46 -15.41 -14.24
CA VAL A 61 7.02 -14.02 -14.49
C VAL A 61 7.41 -13.51 -15.89
N GLU A 62 8.53 -13.98 -16.42
CA GLU A 62 9.03 -13.66 -17.77
C GLU A 62 8.20 -14.31 -18.88
N ASP A 63 7.52 -15.42 -18.58
CA ASP A 63 6.74 -16.21 -19.52
C ASP A 63 5.23 -15.91 -19.47
N VAL A 64 4.81 -14.93 -18.66
CA VAL A 64 3.40 -14.52 -18.61
C VAL A 64 3.04 -13.78 -19.90
N ASP A 65 2.15 -14.36 -20.69
CA ASP A 65 1.49 -13.68 -21.82
C ASP A 65 0.55 -12.59 -21.28
N LYS A 66 1.03 -11.34 -21.34
CA LYS A 66 0.34 -10.19 -20.75
C LYS A 66 -0.89 -9.82 -21.55
N GLU A 67 -0.78 -9.89 -22.87
CA GLU A 67 -1.84 -9.61 -23.83
C GLU A 67 -3.02 -10.56 -23.61
N PHE A 68 -2.76 -11.85 -23.46
CA PHE A 68 -3.78 -12.85 -23.18
C PHE A 68 -4.46 -12.61 -21.82
N VAL A 69 -3.70 -12.43 -20.75
CA VAL A 69 -4.26 -12.20 -19.40
C VAL A 69 -5.13 -10.95 -19.37
N LEU A 70 -4.67 -9.84 -19.95
CA LEU A 70 -5.45 -8.61 -20.04
C LEU A 70 -6.69 -8.78 -20.92
N GLY A 71 -6.58 -9.51 -22.04
CA GLY A 71 -7.70 -9.84 -22.91
C GLY A 71 -8.83 -10.58 -22.18
N ILE A 72 -8.49 -11.61 -21.39
CA ILE A 72 -9.47 -12.34 -20.57
C ILE A 72 -10.13 -11.43 -19.52
N LEU A 73 -9.36 -10.55 -18.87
CA LEU A 73 -9.91 -9.62 -17.89
C LEU A 73 -10.87 -8.60 -18.50
N LEU A 74 -10.63 -8.16 -19.73
CA LEU A 74 -11.49 -7.23 -20.46
C LEU A 74 -12.81 -7.86 -20.92
N GLN A 75 -12.85 -9.18 -21.14
CA GLN A 75 -14.08 -9.92 -21.47
C GLN A 75 -15.11 -9.98 -20.32
N ASN A 76 -14.75 -9.50 -19.11
CA ASN A 76 -15.61 -9.52 -17.93
C ASN A 76 -16.89 -8.66 -18.06
N SER A 77 -16.95 -7.70 -19.00
CA SER A 77 -18.17 -6.91 -19.24
C SER A 77 -19.35 -7.76 -19.71
N ASP A 78 -19.09 -8.92 -20.30
CA ASP A 78 -20.10 -9.77 -20.95
C ASP A 78 -20.53 -10.96 -20.08
N ILE A 79 -20.00 -11.03 -18.85
CA ILE A 79 -20.27 -12.13 -17.92
C ILE A 79 -21.48 -11.80 -17.04
N ASN A 80 -22.51 -12.66 -17.11
CA ASN A 80 -23.69 -12.52 -16.25
C ASN A 80 -23.35 -12.71 -14.75
N THR A 81 -24.26 -12.25 -13.88
CA THR A 81 -24.05 -12.21 -12.42
C THR A 81 -23.74 -13.57 -11.81
N GLU A 82 -24.39 -14.63 -12.30
CA GLU A 82 -24.20 -15.99 -11.80
C GLU A 82 -22.83 -16.56 -12.19
N ALA A 83 -22.44 -16.37 -13.45
CA ALA A 83 -21.12 -16.75 -13.95
C ALA A 83 -20.01 -15.99 -13.21
N LYS A 84 -20.21 -14.70 -12.94
CA LYS A 84 -19.27 -13.89 -12.15
C LYS A 84 -19.13 -14.42 -10.72
N ALA A 85 -20.22 -14.84 -10.09
CA ALA A 85 -20.19 -15.47 -8.76
C ALA A 85 -19.40 -16.78 -8.77
N ARG A 86 -19.58 -17.62 -9.79
CA ARG A 86 -18.81 -18.88 -9.95
C ARG A 86 -17.32 -18.63 -10.14
N VAL A 87 -16.96 -17.66 -11.00
CA VAL A 87 -15.55 -17.27 -11.21
C VAL A 87 -14.93 -16.76 -9.90
N LYS A 88 -15.66 -15.91 -9.16
CA LYS A 88 -15.21 -15.41 -7.85
C LYS A 88 -15.01 -16.53 -6.84
N LEU A 89 -15.91 -17.52 -6.79
CA LEU A 89 -15.78 -18.67 -5.90
C LEU A 89 -14.55 -19.51 -6.23
N ARG A 90 -14.29 -19.75 -7.53
CA ARG A 90 -13.08 -20.46 -7.98
C ARG A 90 -11.81 -19.70 -7.59
N GLY A 91 -11.77 -18.39 -7.82
CA GLY A 91 -10.64 -17.55 -7.43
C GLY A 91 -10.39 -17.56 -5.92
N LYS A 92 -11.47 -17.51 -5.11
CA LYS A 92 -11.35 -17.61 -3.65
C LYS A 92 -10.71 -18.94 -3.21
N ARG A 93 -11.19 -20.07 -3.74
CA ARG A 93 -10.62 -21.39 -3.42
C ARG A 93 -9.14 -21.48 -3.81
N PHE A 94 -8.78 -20.98 -4.99
CA PHE A 94 -7.39 -20.97 -5.44
C PHE A 94 -6.48 -20.17 -4.50
N LEU A 95 -6.93 -19.00 -4.02
CA LEU A 95 -6.18 -18.20 -3.05
C LEU A 95 -6.04 -18.91 -1.70
N GLU A 96 -7.10 -19.57 -1.21
CA GLU A 96 -7.07 -20.38 0.01
C GLU A 96 -6.07 -21.55 -0.12
N ASP A 97 -6.09 -22.25 -1.25
CA ASP A 97 -5.16 -23.35 -1.56
C ASP A 97 -3.70 -22.88 -1.69
N MET A 98 -3.48 -21.62 -2.09
CA MET A 98 -2.14 -21.02 -2.12
C MET A 98 -1.64 -20.67 -0.72
N VAL A 99 -2.53 -20.18 0.15
CA VAL A 99 -2.20 -19.84 1.55
C VAL A 99 -1.92 -21.11 2.35
N GLY A 100 -2.71 -22.17 2.16
CA GLY A 100 -2.52 -23.46 2.84
C GLY A 100 -1.26 -24.24 2.46
N ARG A 101 -0.56 -23.86 1.38
CA ARG A 101 0.75 -24.42 1.00
C ARG A 101 1.95 -23.71 1.64
N GLN A 102 1.71 -22.63 2.38
CA GLN A 102 2.76 -21.88 3.08
C GLN A 102 2.96 -22.31 4.54
N GLU A 103 2.26 -23.35 5.00
CA GLU A 103 2.49 -24.05 6.28
C GLU A 103 3.34 -25.32 6.09
#